data_AF-A0A2C0ZEF7-F1
#
_entry.id   AF-A0A2C0ZEF7-F1
#
_cell.length_a   1.000
_cell.length_b   1.000
_cell.length_c   1.000
_cell.angle_alpha   90.00
_cell.angle_beta   90.00
_cell.angle_gamma   90.00
#
_symmetry.space_group_name_H-M   'P 1'
#
loop_
_entity.id
_entity.type
_entity.pdbx_description
1 polymer ?
#
loop_
_entity_poly.entity_id
_entity_poly.type
_entity_poly.pdbx_seq_one_letter_code
_entity_poly.pdbx_strand_id
1 'polypeptide(L)' 'MKKKNNSNNKFNKNITPDGLDVEYSAELADHEDIEAQERSAQADARVKKKL' A
#
# COMPACT_ATOMS: atom_id res chain seq x y z
N MET A 1 -42.11 -3.39 11.42
CA MET A 1 -40.86 -3.00 10.70
C MET A 1 -40.19 -4.27 10.18
N LYS A 2 -40.04 -4.43 8.86
CA LYS A 2 -39.44 -5.65 8.26
C LYS A 2 -37.91 -5.53 8.24
N LYS A 3 -37.21 -6.45 8.90
CA LYS A 3 -35.73 -6.58 8.82
C LYS A 3 -35.36 -7.07 7.43
N LYS A 4 -34.60 -6.28 6.67
CA LYS A 4 -33.95 -6.72 5.42
C LYS A 4 -32.66 -7.44 5.81
N ASN A 5 -32.59 -8.74 5.53
CA ASN A 5 -31.38 -9.53 5.69
C ASN A 5 -30.47 -9.28 4.49
N ASN A 6 -29.35 -8.57 4.68
CA ASN A 6 -28.36 -8.32 3.65
C ASN A 6 -27.45 -9.54 3.47
N SER A 7 -27.99 -10.61 2.89
CA SER A 7 -27.30 -11.91 2.70
C SER A 7 -26.55 -12.02 1.38
N ASN A 8 -25.90 -10.94 0.92
CA ASN A 8 -25.13 -10.92 -0.33
C ASN A 8 -23.67 -10.53 -0.13
N ASN A 9 -23.06 -10.97 0.97
CA ASN A 9 -21.64 -10.76 1.19
C ASN A 9 -20.82 -11.78 0.39
N LYS A 10 -20.65 -11.53 -0.91
CA LYS A 10 -19.85 -12.35 -1.84
C LYS A 10 -18.35 -12.04 -1.72
N PHE A 11 -17.82 -11.92 -0.50
CA PHE A 11 -16.36 -11.99 -0.36
C PHE A 11 -15.97 -13.45 -0.61
N ASN A 12 -15.29 -13.68 -1.73
CA ASN A 12 -14.73 -14.98 -2.05
C ASN A 12 -13.75 -15.35 -0.93
N LYS A 13 -14.14 -16.29 -0.07
CA LYS A 13 -13.39 -16.71 1.13
C LYS A 13 -12.03 -17.36 0.82
N ASN A 14 -11.71 -17.52 -0.46
CA ASN A 14 -10.51 -18.19 -0.96
C ASN A 14 -9.57 -17.21 -1.69
N ILE A 15 -9.79 -15.90 -1.59
CA ILE A 15 -8.80 -14.92 -2.03
C ILE A 15 -7.74 -14.82 -0.94
N THR A 16 -6.59 -15.44 -1.16
CA THR A 16 -5.40 -15.18 -0.36
C THR A 16 -4.86 -13.82 -0.79
N PRO A 17 -4.75 -12.82 0.11
CA PRO A 17 -4.03 -11.61 -0.22
C PRO A 17 -2.58 -11.99 -0.52
N ASP A 18 -2.05 -11.56 -1.65
CA ASP A 18 -0.66 -11.76 -2.05
C ASP A 18 0.32 -10.99 -1.15
N GLY A 19 -0.20 -10.06 -0.33
CA GLY A 19 0.59 -9.21 0.56
C GLY A 19 1.40 -8.17 -0.20
N LEU A 20 1.08 -7.95 -1.47
CA LEU A 20 1.69 -6.89 -2.27
C LEU A 20 0.91 -5.60 -2.05
N ASP A 21 1.60 -4.58 -1.57
CA ASP A 21 1.05 -3.22 -1.52
C ASP A 21 1.09 -2.64 -2.94
N VAL A 22 0.08 -2.95 -3.76
CA VAL A 22 -0.05 -2.56 -5.18
C VAL A 22 -0.42 -1.06 -5.35
N GLU A 23 -0.48 -0.30 -4.26
CA GLU A 23 -0.96 1.08 -4.25
C GLU A 23 0.07 2.08 -4.82
N TYR A 24 1.35 1.70 -4.89
CA TYR A 24 2.41 2.53 -5.45
C TYR A 24 2.66 2.21 -6.93
N SER A 25 2.54 3.21 -7.79
CA SER A 25 2.92 3.16 -9.21
C SER A 25 3.99 4.21 -9.49
N ALA A 26 5.16 3.76 -9.95
CA ALA A 26 6.28 4.65 -10.27
C ALA A 26 5.99 5.53 -11.49
N GLU A 27 5.15 5.07 -12.42
CA GLU A 27 4.78 5.82 -13.62
C GLU A 27 3.79 6.94 -13.33
N LEU A 28 3.04 6.84 -12.23
CA LEU A 28 2.08 7.85 -11.77
C LEU A 28 2.65 8.77 -10.69
N ALA A 29 3.85 8.48 -10.19
CA ALA A 29 4.53 9.31 -9.21
C ALA A 29 4.83 10.68 -9.83
N ASP A 30 4.46 11.73 -9.12
CA ASP A 30 4.84 13.08 -9.51
C ASP A 30 6.27 13.41 -9.05
N HIS A 31 6.70 14.64 -9.31
CA HIS A 31 8.04 15.07 -8.95
C HIS A 31 8.27 15.06 -7.43
N GLU A 32 7.24 15.42 -6.64
CA GLU A 32 7.34 15.50 -5.18
C GLU A 32 7.44 14.09 -4.56
N ASP A 33 6.69 13.13 -5.10
CA ASP A 33 6.75 11.72 -4.69
C ASP A 33 8.16 11.14 -4.87
N ILE A 34 8.78 11.40 -6.02
CA ILE A 34 10.14 10.94 -6.34
C ILE A 34 11.16 11.56 -5.38
N GLU A 35 11.09 12.88 -5.16
CA GLU A 35 12.01 13.56 -4.23
C GLU A 35 11.86 13.06 -2.79
N ALA A 36 10.62 12.80 -2.36
CA ALA A 36 10.35 12.24 -1.04
C ALA A 36 10.98 10.85 -0.87
N GLN A 37 10.85 9.99 -1.89
CA GLN A 37 11.43 8.65 -1.89
C GLN A 37 12.96 8.69 -1.85
N GLU A 38 13.58 9.53 -2.66
CA GLU A 38 15.04 9.71 -2.66
C GLU A 38 15.55 10.21 -1.30
N ARG A 39 14.84 11.18 -0.70
CA ARG A 39 15.19 11.72 0.62
C ARG A 39 15.09 10.65 1.70
N SER A 40 14.04 9.83 1.67
CA SER A 40 13.86 8.71 2.59
C SER A 40 15.01 7.70 2.45
N ALA A 41 15.34 7.28 1.23
CA ALA A 41 16.44 6.35 0.97
C ALA A 41 17.80 6.88 1.48
N GLN A 42 18.07 8.18 1.32
CA GLN A 42 19.28 8.81 1.85
C GLN A 42 19.31 8.82 3.39
N ALA A 43 18.17 9.07 4.05
CA ALA A 43 18.09 9.04 5.50
C ALA A 43 18.37 7.62 6.04
N ASP A 44 17.77 6.60 5.43
CA ASP A 44 18.01 5.21 5.78
C ASP A 44 19.46 4.79 5.59
N ALA A 45 20.10 5.23 4.50
CA ALA A 45 21.53 4.98 4.27
C ALA A 45 22.40 5.59 5.37
N ARG A 46 22.06 6.79 5.88
CA ARG A 46 22.77 7.42 7.00
C ARG A 46 22.61 6.62 8.29
N VAL A 47 21.42 6.11 8.56
CA VAL A 47 21.16 5.28 9.76
C VAL A 47 21.90 3.96 9.67
N LYS A 48 21.83 3.26 8.52
CA LYS A 48 22.54 2.00 8.30
C LYS A 48 24.05 2.13 8.39
N LYS A 49 24.63 3.26 7.98
CA LYS A 49 26.07 3.54 8.12
C LYS A 49 26.52 3.83 9.56
N LYS A 50 25.59 4.17 10.45
CA LYS A 50 25.86 4.39 11.88
C LYS A 50 25.82 3.11 12.71
N LEU A 51 25.35 2.00 12.14
CA LEU A 51 25.45 0.65 12.68
C LEU A 51 26.76 0.00 12.22
#